data_AF-A0A1S7U560-F1
#
_entry.id   AF-A0A1S7U560-F1
#
_cell.length_a   1.000
_cell.length_b   1.000
_cell.length_c   1.000
_cell.angle_alpha   90.00
_cell.angle_beta   90.00
_cell.angle_gamma   90.00
#
_symmetry.space_group_name_H-M   'P 1'
#
loop_
_entity.id
_entity.type
_entity.pdbx_description
1 polymer ?
#
loop_
_entity_poly.entity_id
_entity_poly.type
_entity_poly.pdbx_seq_one_letter_code
_entity_poly.pdbx_strand_id
1 'polypeptide(L)'
;MADNHYDAIVVGSGISGGWAAKELTQKGLKVLMLERGRNIEHVTDYQNADKEAWDYPHRNRATQEMKAKYPVLSRDYLLEEATLGMWADEQETPYVEEKRFDWFRGYHVGGRSLLWGRQTYRWSQIDFEANAKDGIAVDWPIRYEDVSPWYDYVERFAGISGSREGLDILPDGEFLPPIPLNFVEQDVASRLKKAFKGTRHLINSRCANITQELPDQERTRCQFRNKCRLGCPFGGYFSTQASTLPAAVATGNLTLRPFSIVKEILYDKDKKKARGVEIIDAETNLTYEYTADIIFLNASTLNSTWVLMNSATDVWEGGLGSSSGELGHNVMDHHFRMGATGQVEGFEDFYFKGRRPAGFYIPRFRNTGDDKRKYLRGFGYQGSASRSRWEREIAELNIGADYKEALTEPGGWTIGMTAFGEMLPYHDNRVKLDHDKKDKWGLPVLSMNVEMKQNELDMREDMVNDAVEMFEAVGIKNVKPSRGSYAPGMGIHEMGTARMGRDPKTSVLNGNNQVWDAQNVFVTDGACMTSASCVNPSLTYMALTARAADFAVSERKKGNL
;
A
#
# COMPACT_ATOMS: atom_id res chain seq x y z
N MET A 1 -40.26 -1.57 8.00
CA MET A 1 -38.92 -2.12 7.78
C MET A 1 -37.99 -0.93 7.63
N ALA A 2 -36.84 -0.91 8.31
CA ALA A 2 -35.88 0.17 8.12
C ALA A 2 -35.52 0.25 6.62
N ASP A 3 -35.43 1.46 6.08
CA ASP A 3 -35.06 1.67 4.69
C ASP A 3 -33.57 1.28 4.53
N ASN A 4 -33.30 0.09 4.00
CA ASN A 4 -31.94 -0.42 3.76
C ASN A 4 -31.35 0.12 2.43
N HIS A 5 -31.86 1.26 1.96
CA HIS A 5 -31.40 1.93 0.75
C HIS A 5 -30.43 3.06 1.06
N TYR A 6 -29.39 3.17 0.23
CA TYR A 6 -28.38 4.23 0.29
C TYR A 6 -28.13 4.77 -1.12
N ASP A 7 -27.65 6.01 -1.24
CA ASP A 7 -27.22 6.53 -2.54
C ASP A 7 -25.98 5.79 -3.05
N ALA A 8 -25.08 5.41 -2.14
CA ALA A 8 -23.89 4.62 -2.47
C ALA A 8 -23.48 3.65 -1.35
N ILE A 9 -22.89 2.52 -1.74
CA ILE A 9 -22.22 1.57 -0.84
C ILE A 9 -20.72 1.57 -1.13
N VAL A 10 -19.91 1.66 -0.07
CA VAL A 10 -18.46 1.50 -0.12
C VAL A 10 -18.09 0.22 0.63
N VAL A 11 -17.48 -0.73 -0.07
CA VAL A 11 -17.05 -2.02 0.48
C VAL A 11 -15.58 -1.95 0.85
N GLY A 12 -15.28 -1.98 2.13
CA GLY A 12 -13.94 -1.85 2.69
C GLY A 12 -13.64 -0.42 3.13
N SER A 13 -13.00 -0.29 4.29
CA SER A 13 -12.71 1.01 4.92
C SER A 13 -11.23 1.40 4.88
N GLY A 14 -10.45 0.76 3.97
CA GLY A 14 -9.02 1.02 3.78
C GLY A 14 -8.71 2.43 3.25
N ILE A 15 -7.51 2.61 2.69
CA ILE A 15 -7.09 3.90 2.11
C ILE A 15 -8.10 4.39 1.07
N SER A 16 -8.37 3.58 0.04
CA SER A 16 -9.32 3.95 -1.03
C SER A 16 -10.76 4.03 -0.50
N GLY A 17 -11.20 3.10 0.36
CA GLY A 17 -12.55 3.15 0.93
C GLY A 17 -12.84 4.40 1.76
N GLY A 18 -11.86 4.81 2.58
CA GLY A 18 -11.92 6.08 3.32
C GLY A 18 -12.08 7.28 2.38
N TRP A 19 -11.30 7.32 1.29
CA TRP A 19 -11.42 8.36 0.27
C TRP A 19 -12.78 8.34 -0.45
N ALA A 20 -13.25 7.17 -0.87
CA ALA A 20 -14.53 7.03 -1.55
C ALA A 20 -15.67 7.57 -0.68
N ALA A 21 -15.73 7.18 0.59
CA ALA A 21 -16.75 7.67 1.49
C ALA A 21 -16.64 9.17 1.76
N LYS A 22 -15.43 9.71 1.96
CA LYS A 22 -15.22 11.16 2.09
C LYS A 22 -15.79 11.91 0.89
N GLU A 23 -15.40 11.53 -0.32
CA GLU A 23 -15.81 12.23 -1.54
C GLU A 23 -17.32 12.13 -1.78
N LEU A 24 -17.90 10.94 -1.67
CA LEU A 24 -19.32 10.71 -1.91
C LEU A 24 -20.19 11.46 -0.89
N THR A 25 -19.85 11.39 0.40
CA THR A 25 -20.60 12.06 1.46
C THR A 25 -20.50 13.57 1.41
N GLN A 26 -19.32 14.13 1.10
CA GLN A 26 -19.13 15.57 0.91
C GLN A 26 -19.88 16.11 -0.32
N LYS A 27 -20.15 15.25 -1.30
CA LYS A 27 -21.02 15.56 -2.45
C LYS A 27 -22.51 15.36 -2.17
N GLY A 28 -22.87 15.03 -0.93
CA GLY A 28 -24.24 14.99 -0.42
C GLY A 28 -24.93 13.63 -0.46
N LEU A 29 -24.24 12.56 -0.84
CA LEU A 29 -24.82 11.21 -0.91
C LEU A 29 -24.88 10.57 0.48
N LYS A 30 -25.96 9.86 0.78
CA LYS A 30 -26.05 8.92 1.91
C LYS A 30 -25.25 7.67 1.58
N VAL A 31 -24.20 7.42 2.36
CA VAL A 31 -23.22 6.36 2.09
C VAL A 31 -23.24 5.32 3.20
N LEU A 32 -23.32 4.04 2.82
CA LEU A 32 -23.04 2.92 3.70
C LEU A 32 -21.61 2.43 3.47
N MET A 33 -20.75 2.53 4.48
CA MET A 33 -19.43 1.92 4.47
C MET A 33 -19.46 0.59 5.23
N LEU A 34 -19.13 -0.48 4.53
CA LEU A 34 -19.10 -1.84 5.07
C LEU A 34 -17.66 -2.25 5.33
N GLU A 35 -17.36 -2.69 6.55
CA GLU A 35 -16.03 -3.21 6.90
C GLU A 35 -16.17 -4.61 7.50
N ARG A 36 -15.38 -5.57 7.00
CA ARG A 36 -15.45 -6.96 7.48
C ARG A 36 -14.92 -7.14 8.89
N GLY A 37 -13.97 -6.30 9.31
CA GLY A 37 -13.35 -6.35 10.62
C GLY A 37 -14.05 -5.51 11.68
N ARG A 38 -13.46 -5.53 12.88
CA ARG A 38 -13.90 -4.74 14.04
C ARG A 38 -13.72 -3.24 13.83
N ASN A 39 -14.47 -2.44 14.60
CA ASN A 39 -14.20 -1.01 14.67
C ASN A 39 -12.86 -0.71 15.37
N ILE A 40 -12.22 0.39 14.94
CA ILE A 40 -11.10 1.02 15.63
C ILE A 40 -11.35 2.53 15.56
N GLU A 41 -11.76 3.10 16.68
CA GLU A 41 -11.98 4.53 16.81
C GLU A 41 -10.66 5.29 17.02
N HIS A 42 -10.51 6.41 16.32
CA HIS A 42 -9.35 7.27 16.46
C HIS A 42 -9.21 7.78 17.91
N VAL A 43 -7.98 7.89 18.40
CA VAL A 43 -7.63 8.24 19.80
C VAL A 43 -8.00 7.17 20.83
N THR A 44 -9.20 6.63 20.78
CA THR A 44 -9.75 5.75 21.83
C THR A 44 -9.19 4.32 21.76
N ASP A 45 -9.17 3.69 20.58
CA ASP A 45 -8.92 2.24 20.46
C ASP A 45 -7.45 1.87 20.17
N TYR A 46 -6.53 2.84 20.25
CA TYR A 46 -5.11 2.61 20.03
C TYR A 46 -4.41 2.02 21.27
N GLN A 47 -4.75 0.78 21.62
CA GLN A 47 -4.33 0.07 22.84
C GLN A 47 -2.81 0.09 23.11
N ASN A 48 -2.00 0.15 22.06
CA ASN A 48 -0.55 0.06 22.13
C ASN A 48 0.17 1.38 21.79
N ALA A 49 -0.55 2.47 21.52
CA ALA A 49 0.06 3.72 21.06
C ALA A 49 1.14 4.26 22.00
N ASP A 50 0.93 4.15 23.31
CA ASP A 50 1.81 4.73 24.32
C ASP A 50 2.85 3.75 24.89
N LYS A 51 2.71 2.45 24.61
CA LYS A 51 3.64 1.42 25.07
C LYS A 51 5.01 1.53 24.40
N GLU A 52 6.06 1.28 25.17
CA GLU A 52 7.44 1.14 24.72
C GLU A 52 7.86 -0.34 24.75
N ALA A 53 9.03 -0.64 24.20
CA ALA A 53 9.51 -2.03 24.12
C ALA A 53 9.56 -2.73 25.49
N TRP A 54 9.83 -2.00 26.59
CA TRP A 54 9.88 -2.59 27.93
C TRP A 54 8.51 -2.88 28.57
N ASP A 55 7.41 -2.39 27.99
CA ASP A 55 6.06 -2.68 28.48
C ASP A 55 5.56 -4.05 27.99
N TYR A 56 6.26 -4.65 27.02
CA TYR A 56 5.96 -5.98 26.51
C TYR A 56 6.80 -7.05 27.22
N PRO A 57 6.21 -8.20 27.60
CA PRO A 57 6.90 -9.28 28.30
C PRO A 57 8.17 -9.76 27.57
N HIS A 58 8.14 -9.85 26.24
CA HIS A 58 9.26 -10.35 25.42
C HIS A 58 9.96 -9.23 24.65
N ARG A 59 9.87 -7.99 25.15
CA ARG A 59 10.48 -6.81 24.50
C ARG A 59 10.03 -6.62 23.05
N ASN A 60 8.76 -6.92 22.80
CA ASN A 60 8.11 -6.87 21.50
C ASN A 60 8.63 -7.92 20.50
N ARG A 61 9.31 -8.98 20.96
CA ARG A 61 9.76 -10.09 20.11
C ARG A 61 8.68 -11.16 20.01
N ALA A 62 8.46 -11.70 18.81
CA ALA A 62 7.59 -12.85 18.64
C ALA A 62 8.11 -14.07 19.40
N THR A 63 7.24 -14.68 20.21
CA THR A 63 7.52 -15.94 20.89
C THR A 63 7.48 -17.12 19.92
N GLN A 64 8.02 -18.27 20.32
CA GLN A 64 7.90 -19.50 19.51
C GLN A 64 6.45 -19.95 19.36
N GLU A 65 5.63 -19.75 20.40
CA GLU A 65 4.18 -19.99 20.36
C GLU A 65 3.49 -19.12 19.32
N MET A 66 3.80 -17.81 19.27
CA MET A 66 3.28 -16.91 18.25
C MET A 66 3.66 -17.37 16.84
N LYS A 67 4.92 -17.76 16.63
CA LYS A 67 5.39 -18.23 15.32
C LYS A 67 4.69 -19.52 14.87
N ALA A 68 4.47 -20.44 15.80
CA ALA A 68 3.73 -21.67 15.54
C ALA A 68 2.25 -21.38 15.21
N LYS A 69 1.62 -20.43 15.90
CA LYS A 69 0.22 -20.05 15.66
C LYS A 69 0.02 -19.28 14.36
N TYR A 70 0.96 -18.41 13.99
CA TYR A 70 0.88 -17.55 12.80
C TYR A 70 2.02 -17.83 11.82
N PRO A 71 1.98 -18.99 11.13
CA PRO A 71 3.08 -19.43 10.27
C PRO A 71 3.28 -18.55 9.04
N VAL A 72 2.25 -17.84 8.55
CA VAL A 72 2.37 -16.89 7.43
C VAL A 72 2.93 -15.55 7.91
N LEU A 73 2.36 -14.95 8.97
CA LEU A 73 2.91 -13.70 9.54
C LEU A 73 4.36 -13.83 9.98
N SER A 74 4.78 -15.01 10.46
CA SER A 74 6.17 -15.26 10.85
C SER A 74 7.17 -15.38 9.68
N ARG A 75 6.69 -15.42 8.42
CA ARG A 75 7.55 -15.40 7.23
C ARG A 75 8.21 -14.02 7.01
N ASP A 76 7.71 -12.97 7.66
CA ASP A 76 8.21 -11.60 7.55
C ASP A 76 8.33 -10.89 8.92
N TYR A 77 8.75 -9.62 8.95
CA TYR A 77 9.02 -8.81 10.14
C TYR A 77 7.76 -8.35 10.90
N LEU A 78 6.58 -8.75 10.44
CA LEU A 78 5.29 -8.21 10.89
C LEU A 78 4.78 -8.83 12.21
N LEU A 79 5.22 -10.04 12.54
CA LEU A 79 4.77 -10.75 13.74
C LEU A 79 5.52 -10.25 14.98
N GLU A 80 4.77 -9.62 15.89
CA GLU A 80 5.28 -9.09 17.16
C GLU A 80 4.13 -8.76 18.13
N GLU A 81 4.46 -8.54 19.40
CA GLU A 81 3.47 -8.33 20.48
C GLU A 81 2.67 -7.03 20.29
N ALA A 82 3.30 -5.98 19.76
CA ALA A 82 2.71 -4.65 19.66
C ALA A 82 1.67 -4.51 18.54
N THR A 83 1.71 -5.36 17.52
CA THR A 83 0.72 -5.38 16.43
C THR A 83 -0.08 -6.68 16.37
N LEU A 84 0.01 -7.53 17.40
CA LEU A 84 -0.77 -8.75 17.47
C LEU A 84 -2.28 -8.42 17.49
N GLY A 85 -3.06 -9.11 16.66
CA GLY A 85 -4.50 -8.85 16.49
C GLY A 85 -4.84 -7.69 15.54
N MET A 86 -3.84 -7.04 14.92
CA MET A 86 -4.05 -6.09 13.83
C MET A 86 -3.99 -6.76 12.45
N TRP A 87 -3.35 -7.92 12.37
CA TRP A 87 -3.29 -8.75 11.17
C TRP A 87 -4.37 -9.84 11.22
N ALA A 88 -4.90 -10.22 10.05
CA ALA A 88 -5.86 -11.30 9.93
C ALA A 88 -5.24 -12.64 10.35
N ASP A 89 -6.04 -13.49 11.00
CA ASP A 89 -5.64 -14.85 11.36
C ASP A 89 -5.90 -15.79 10.18
N GLU A 90 -4.86 -16.41 9.62
CA GLU A 90 -4.97 -17.34 8.51
C GLU A 90 -5.75 -18.62 8.87
N GLN A 91 -5.86 -18.98 10.15
CA GLN A 91 -6.69 -20.13 10.57
C GLN A 91 -8.18 -19.82 10.42
N GLU A 92 -8.58 -18.56 10.63
CA GLU A 92 -9.96 -18.11 10.47
C GLU A 92 -10.28 -17.69 9.03
N THR A 93 -9.27 -17.16 8.33
CA THR A 93 -9.38 -16.62 6.96
C THR A 93 -8.33 -17.25 6.05
N PRO A 94 -8.42 -18.57 5.78
CA PRO A 94 -7.41 -19.26 5.01
C PRO A 94 -7.38 -18.82 3.54
N TYR A 95 -6.29 -19.17 2.87
CA TYR A 95 -6.13 -19.12 1.43
C TYR A 95 -5.29 -20.33 0.99
N VAL A 96 -5.26 -20.61 -0.30
CA VAL A 96 -4.51 -21.74 -0.88
C VAL A 96 -3.30 -21.22 -1.63
N GLU A 97 -2.17 -21.89 -1.43
CA GLU A 97 -0.93 -21.63 -2.16
C GLU A 97 -0.76 -22.72 -3.23
N GLU A 98 -1.16 -22.46 -4.48
CA GLU A 98 -0.69 -23.26 -5.63
C GLU A 98 0.81 -23.00 -5.85
N LYS A 99 1.20 -21.73 -5.67
CA LYS A 99 2.58 -21.28 -5.46
C LYS A 99 2.63 -20.45 -4.18
N ARG A 100 3.81 -20.38 -3.56
CA ARG A 100 3.99 -19.61 -2.32
C ARG A 100 3.56 -18.16 -2.52
N PHE A 101 2.72 -17.67 -1.62
CA PHE A 101 2.25 -16.29 -1.59
C PHE A 101 2.10 -15.86 -0.13
N ASP A 102 2.72 -14.76 0.29
CA ASP A 102 2.70 -14.33 1.68
C ASP A 102 1.67 -13.20 1.86
N TRP A 103 0.41 -13.55 2.12
CA TRP A 103 -0.71 -12.58 2.10
C TRP A 103 -1.00 -11.91 3.46
N PHE A 104 -0.54 -10.66 3.62
CA PHE A 104 -0.73 -9.88 4.84
C PHE A 104 -1.94 -8.95 4.77
N ARG A 105 -2.92 -9.16 5.67
CA ARG A 105 -4.24 -8.52 5.64
C ARG A 105 -4.55 -7.83 6.96
N GLY A 106 -5.16 -6.64 6.91
CA GLY A 106 -5.65 -5.94 8.09
C GLY A 106 -7.17 -5.86 8.05
N TYR A 107 -7.86 -6.67 8.87
CA TYR A 107 -9.32 -6.71 8.96
C TYR A 107 -9.81 -5.95 10.18
N HIS A 108 -9.98 -4.65 9.99
CA HIS A 108 -10.49 -3.70 10.95
C HIS A 108 -10.81 -2.41 10.20
N VAL A 109 -11.62 -1.54 10.80
CA VAL A 109 -11.88 -0.21 10.24
C VAL A 109 -10.55 0.47 9.95
N GLY A 110 -10.36 1.02 8.75
CA GLY A 110 -9.09 1.60 8.24
C GLY A 110 -8.15 0.63 7.54
N GLY A 111 -8.32 -0.67 7.74
CA GLY A 111 -7.46 -1.72 7.21
C GLY A 111 -5.96 -1.40 7.32
N ARG A 112 -5.22 -1.67 6.24
CA ARG A 112 -3.77 -1.46 6.21
C ARG A 112 -3.34 0.02 6.30
N SER A 113 -4.25 1.00 6.30
CA SER A 113 -3.89 2.43 6.49
C SER A 113 -3.33 2.74 7.89
N LEU A 114 -3.52 1.86 8.87
CA LEU A 114 -2.85 1.95 10.17
C LEU A 114 -1.48 1.27 10.17
N LEU A 115 -1.21 0.32 9.26
CA LEU A 115 -0.05 -0.57 9.28
C LEU A 115 0.97 -0.31 8.17
N TRP A 116 0.60 0.48 7.15
CA TRP A 116 1.42 0.79 5.97
C TRP A 116 2.67 1.63 6.29
N GLY A 117 3.56 1.75 5.29
CA GLY A 117 4.86 2.47 5.32
C GLY A 117 4.80 4.00 5.21
N ARG A 118 3.64 4.58 4.88
CA ARG A 118 3.42 6.02 4.61
C ARG A 118 4.28 6.60 3.48
N GLN A 119 5.00 5.79 2.72
CA GLN A 119 5.78 6.23 1.57
C GLN A 119 4.82 6.58 0.42
N THR A 120 4.97 7.77 -0.14
CA THR A 120 3.96 8.39 -0.98
C THR A 120 4.59 9.10 -2.16
N TYR A 121 4.52 8.48 -3.34
CA TYR A 121 5.18 8.97 -4.54
C TYR A 121 4.19 9.04 -5.69
N ARG A 122 4.32 10.07 -6.53
CA ARG A 122 3.63 10.12 -7.81
C ARG A 122 4.22 9.11 -8.77
N TRP A 123 3.37 8.59 -9.63
CA TRP A 123 3.82 7.95 -10.85
C TRP A 123 4.15 9.02 -11.90
N SER A 124 5.04 8.69 -12.81
CA SER A 124 5.46 9.55 -13.91
C SER A 124 4.73 9.20 -15.21
N GLN A 125 4.86 10.06 -16.22
CA GLN A 125 4.34 9.78 -17.56
C GLN A 125 4.79 8.42 -18.09
N ILE A 126 6.08 8.08 -17.89
CA ILE A 126 6.63 6.81 -18.38
C ILE A 126 6.00 5.58 -17.72
N ASP A 127 5.42 5.71 -16.52
CA ASP A 127 4.76 4.59 -15.82
C ASP A 127 3.38 4.29 -16.43
N PHE A 128 2.64 5.32 -16.88
CA PHE A 128 1.34 5.16 -17.55
C PHE A 128 1.47 4.73 -19.02
N GLU A 129 2.62 4.97 -19.65
CA GLU A 129 2.90 4.57 -21.04
C GLU A 129 3.65 3.22 -21.12
N ALA A 130 4.14 2.73 -19.99
CA ALA A 130 5.11 1.64 -19.92
C ALA A 130 4.63 0.38 -20.66
N ASN A 131 3.39 -0.05 -20.43
CA ASN A 131 2.82 -1.26 -21.05
C ASN A 131 2.76 -1.15 -22.58
N ALA A 132 2.26 -0.02 -23.09
CA ALA A 132 2.17 0.22 -24.53
C ALA A 132 3.56 0.25 -25.19
N LYS A 133 4.52 0.94 -24.57
CA LYS A 133 5.89 1.09 -25.09
C LYS A 133 6.62 -0.25 -25.18
N ASP A 134 6.45 -1.10 -24.18
CA ASP A 134 7.18 -2.37 -24.07
C ASP A 134 6.40 -3.56 -24.66
N GLY A 135 5.15 -3.36 -25.11
CA GLY A 135 4.30 -4.43 -25.64
C GLY A 135 3.89 -5.45 -24.58
N ILE A 136 3.69 -5.01 -23.33
CA ILE A 136 3.32 -5.86 -22.19
C ILE A 136 1.87 -5.63 -21.80
N ALA A 137 1.07 -6.70 -21.71
CA ALA A 137 -0.35 -6.68 -21.36
C ALA A 137 -1.14 -5.64 -22.20
N VAL A 138 -1.83 -4.71 -21.55
CA VAL A 138 -2.63 -3.66 -22.20
C VAL A 138 -2.18 -2.26 -21.77
N ASP A 139 -2.39 -1.29 -22.65
CA ASP A 139 -2.16 0.13 -22.38
C ASP A 139 -3.11 0.64 -21.28
N TRP A 140 -2.63 1.59 -20.46
CA TRP A 140 -3.49 2.31 -19.55
C TRP A 140 -4.56 3.08 -20.35
N PRO A 141 -5.82 3.12 -19.90
CA PRO A 141 -6.85 3.93 -20.56
C PRO A 141 -6.74 5.43 -20.24
N ILE A 142 -5.85 5.79 -19.30
CA ILE A 142 -5.59 7.15 -18.82
C ILE A 142 -4.09 7.47 -18.95
N ARG A 143 -3.76 8.75 -18.81
CA ARG A 143 -2.40 9.29 -18.81
C ARG A 143 -2.11 10.07 -17.54
N TYR A 144 -0.85 10.50 -17.40
CA TYR A 144 -0.42 11.28 -16.24
C TYR A 144 -1.25 12.55 -16.09
N GLU A 145 -1.58 13.22 -17.19
CA GLU A 145 -2.36 14.47 -17.23
C GLU A 145 -3.78 14.28 -16.69
N ASP A 146 -4.36 13.08 -16.87
CA ASP A 146 -5.70 12.75 -16.35
C ASP A 146 -5.71 12.58 -14.82
N VAL A 147 -4.55 12.28 -14.22
CA VAL A 147 -4.40 11.95 -12.79
C VAL A 147 -3.66 13.05 -12.02
N SER A 148 -2.81 13.85 -12.66
CA SER A 148 -2.00 14.89 -12.02
C SER A 148 -2.82 15.88 -11.18
N PRO A 149 -3.96 16.42 -11.66
CA PRO A 149 -4.80 17.29 -10.82
C PRO A 149 -5.34 16.59 -9.57
N TRP A 150 -5.57 15.28 -9.66
CA TRP A 150 -6.04 14.47 -8.54
C TRP A 150 -4.92 14.14 -7.56
N TYR A 151 -3.68 13.97 -8.04
CA TYR A 151 -2.51 13.94 -7.16
C TYR A 151 -2.40 15.23 -6.35
N ASP A 152 -2.46 16.41 -6.99
CA ASP A 152 -2.43 17.70 -6.27
C ASP A 152 -3.50 17.76 -5.18
N TYR A 153 -4.74 17.36 -5.52
CA TYR A 153 -5.88 17.36 -4.61
C TYR A 153 -5.66 16.46 -3.38
N VAL A 154 -5.29 15.20 -3.60
CA VAL A 154 -5.16 14.24 -2.49
C VAL A 154 -3.92 14.51 -1.65
N GLU A 155 -2.84 15.04 -2.23
CA GLU A 155 -1.62 15.36 -1.50
C GLU A 155 -1.83 16.50 -0.50
N ARG A 156 -2.54 17.56 -0.92
CA ARG A 156 -2.90 18.68 -0.05
C ARG A 156 -3.76 18.23 1.13
N PHE A 157 -4.75 17.39 0.88
CA PHE A 157 -5.61 16.88 1.95
C PHE A 157 -4.88 15.91 2.87
N ALA A 158 -4.16 14.92 2.33
CA ALA A 158 -3.45 13.93 3.13
C ALA A 158 -2.30 14.57 3.95
N GLY A 159 -1.72 15.65 3.42
CA GLY A 159 -0.60 16.38 4.00
C GLY A 159 0.70 15.64 3.79
N ILE A 160 1.10 15.49 2.52
CA ILE A 160 2.33 14.79 2.16
C ILE A 160 3.53 15.71 2.43
N SER A 161 4.53 15.22 3.15
CA SER A 161 5.80 15.92 3.31
C SER A 161 6.82 15.40 2.30
N GLY A 162 7.64 16.30 1.76
CA GLY A 162 8.60 15.98 0.71
C GLY A 162 9.40 17.21 0.26
N SER A 163 10.44 16.97 -0.53
CA SER A 163 11.18 18.00 -1.24
C SER A 163 10.76 18.01 -2.72
N ARG A 164 11.09 19.11 -3.42
CA ARG A 164 10.88 19.27 -4.86
C ARG A 164 12.21 19.15 -5.57
N GLU A 165 12.28 18.28 -6.56
CA GLU A 165 13.51 17.94 -7.27
C GLU A 165 13.47 18.28 -8.76
N GLY A 166 12.28 18.47 -9.34
CA GLY A 166 12.11 18.72 -10.77
C GLY A 166 12.53 17.54 -11.66
N LEU A 167 12.27 16.31 -11.22
CA LEU A 167 12.63 15.09 -11.96
C LEU A 167 11.43 14.52 -12.73
N ASP A 168 11.56 14.36 -14.04
CA ASP A 168 10.50 13.80 -14.89
C ASP A 168 10.12 12.36 -14.49
N ILE A 169 11.11 11.57 -14.05
CA ILE A 169 10.94 10.17 -13.65
C ILE A 169 10.27 9.99 -12.28
N LEU A 170 10.10 11.09 -11.53
CA LEU A 170 9.45 11.15 -10.23
C LEU A 170 8.89 12.57 -10.04
N PRO A 171 7.79 12.91 -10.72
CA PRO A 171 7.25 14.26 -10.73
C PRO A 171 7.03 14.81 -9.33
N ASP A 172 7.29 16.09 -9.14
CA ASP A 172 6.99 16.80 -7.90
C ASP A 172 5.49 16.86 -7.63
N GLY A 173 5.14 17.20 -6.39
CA GLY A 173 3.77 17.36 -5.95
C GLY A 173 3.61 18.46 -4.91
N GLU A 174 2.46 18.47 -4.25
CA GLU A 174 2.03 19.47 -3.30
C GLU A 174 2.43 19.06 -1.89
N PHE A 175 3.62 19.50 -1.48
CA PHE A 175 4.24 19.03 -0.25
C PHE A 175 4.23 20.06 0.87
N LEU A 176 3.96 19.59 2.08
CA LEU A 176 4.44 20.19 3.31
C LEU A 176 5.98 20.10 3.38
N PRO A 177 6.66 20.91 4.21
CA PRO A 177 8.11 20.83 4.36
C PRO A 177 8.59 19.39 4.62
N PRO A 178 9.71 18.96 4.03
CA PRO A 178 10.18 17.59 4.17
C PRO A 178 10.58 17.27 5.61
N ILE A 179 10.45 15.99 5.99
CA ILE A 179 11.21 15.48 7.12
C ILE A 179 12.69 15.47 6.70
N PRO A 180 13.58 16.21 7.38
CA PRO A 180 14.93 16.45 6.89
C PRO A 180 15.79 15.18 6.89
N LEU A 181 16.64 15.06 5.87
CA LEU A 181 17.76 14.13 5.87
C LEU A 181 18.68 14.43 7.06
N ASN A 182 19.27 13.40 7.67
CA ASN A 182 20.32 13.61 8.66
C ASN A 182 21.65 14.02 7.99
N PHE A 183 22.64 14.44 8.78
CA PHE A 183 23.93 14.92 8.28
C PHE A 183 24.64 13.92 7.35
N VAL A 184 24.66 12.63 7.70
CA VAL A 184 25.25 11.57 6.88
C VAL A 184 24.51 11.43 5.56
N GLU A 185 23.19 11.47 5.58
CA GLU A 185 22.37 11.36 4.36
C GLU A 185 22.56 12.59 3.44
N GLN A 186 22.66 13.78 4.01
CA GLN A 186 22.94 15.01 3.25
C GLN A 186 24.33 14.97 2.59
N ASP A 187 25.34 14.52 3.33
CA ASP A 187 26.70 14.35 2.81
C ASP A 187 26.75 13.29 1.70
N VAL A 188 26.13 12.13 1.91
CA VAL A 188 26.02 11.08 0.89
C VAL A 188 25.24 11.57 -0.34
N ALA A 189 24.19 12.36 -0.17
CA ALA A 189 23.46 12.96 -1.30
C ALA A 189 24.37 13.84 -2.17
N SER A 190 25.17 14.69 -1.54
CA SER A 190 26.14 15.55 -2.22
C SER A 190 27.19 14.75 -2.97
N ARG A 191 27.79 13.74 -2.30
CA ARG A 191 28.78 12.83 -2.91
C ARG A 191 28.19 12.04 -4.08
N LEU A 192 26.97 11.51 -3.95
CA LEU A 192 26.30 10.74 -4.99
C LEU A 192 26.03 11.59 -6.22
N LYS A 193 25.46 12.79 -6.03
CA LYS A 193 25.20 13.73 -7.12
C LYS A 193 26.50 14.06 -7.88
N LYS A 194 27.60 14.27 -7.18
CA LYS A 194 28.92 14.53 -7.80
C LYS A 194 29.46 13.31 -8.54
N ALA A 195 29.47 12.14 -7.91
CA ALA A 195 30.03 10.91 -8.47
C ALA A 195 29.33 10.48 -9.77
N PHE A 196 28.01 10.66 -9.82
CA PHE A 196 27.19 10.31 -10.97
C PHE A 196 26.79 11.51 -11.84
N LYS A 197 27.53 12.63 -11.75
CA LYS A 197 27.32 13.82 -12.61
C LYS A 197 25.87 14.30 -12.67
N GLY A 198 25.14 14.16 -11.57
CA GLY A 198 23.74 14.55 -11.45
C GLY A 198 22.72 13.61 -12.08
N THR A 199 23.07 12.38 -12.47
CA THR A 199 22.09 11.40 -12.99
C THR A 199 21.48 10.50 -11.91
N ARG A 200 22.08 10.46 -10.72
CA ARG A 200 21.55 9.74 -9.55
C ARG A 200 21.38 10.71 -8.39
N HIS A 201 20.21 10.66 -7.75
CA HIS A 201 19.81 11.60 -6.70
C HIS A 201 19.44 10.83 -5.44
N LEU A 202 19.94 11.27 -4.29
CA LEU A 202 19.42 10.88 -2.99
C LEU A 202 18.64 12.07 -2.44
N ILE A 203 17.36 11.86 -2.18
CA ILE A 203 16.39 12.90 -1.88
C ILE A 203 15.69 12.57 -0.56
N ASN A 204 14.98 13.54 0.03
CA ASN A 204 14.11 13.23 1.15
C ASN A 204 13.04 12.23 0.70
N SER A 205 12.76 11.19 1.51
CA SER A 205 11.58 10.38 1.26
C SER A 205 10.33 11.26 1.27
N ARG A 206 9.41 11.00 0.34
CA ARG A 206 8.10 11.64 0.34
C ARG A 206 7.13 10.76 1.13
N CYS A 207 6.47 11.33 2.13
CA CYS A 207 5.68 10.53 3.05
C CYS A 207 4.44 11.25 3.57
N ALA A 208 3.41 10.47 3.92
CA ALA A 208 2.17 10.97 4.50
C ALA A 208 2.26 11.25 6.00
N ASN A 209 3.44 11.63 6.50
CA ASN A 209 3.62 12.18 7.84
C ASN A 209 3.57 13.71 7.74
N ILE A 210 2.60 14.33 8.41
CA ILE A 210 2.42 15.79 8.34
C ILE A 210 3.50 16.49 9.16
N THR A 211 4.13 17.51 8.59
CA THR A 211 5.19 18.30 9.25
C THR A 211 4.71 19.67 9.72
N GLN A 212 3.44 19.98 9.46
CA GLN A 212 2.72 21.17 9.91
C GLN A 212 1.35 20.76 10.45
N GLU A 213 0.75 21.63 11.26
CA GLU A 213 -0.61 21.45 11.77
C GLU A 213 -1.61 21.59 10.63
N LEU A 214 -2.66 20.76 10.64
CA LEU A 214 -3.81 20.87 9.73
C LEU A 214 -5.07 21.12 10.57
N PRO A 215 -5.31 22.38 11.01
CA PRO A 215 -6.35 22.69 12.00
C PRO A 215 -7.76 22.35 11.48
N ASP A 216 -8.04 22.55 10.20
CA ASP A 216 -9.34 22.20 9.58
C ASP A 216 -9.64 20.69 9.58
N GLN A 217 -8.62 19.87 9.85
CA GLN A 217 -8.75 18.41 9.98
C GLN A 217 -8.55 17.94 11.42
N GLU A 218 -8.32 18.85 12.38
CA GLU A 218 -7.97 18.54 13.77
C GLU A 218 -6.74 17.63 13.92
N ARG A 219 -5.80 17.72 12.97
CA ARG A 219 -4.57 16.90 12.95
C ARG A 219 -3.36 17.72 13.30
N THR A 220 -2.53 17.19 14.20
CA THR A 220 -1.31 17.88 14.65
C THR A 220 -0.06 17.34 13.99
N ARG A 221 0.99 18.17 13.90
CA ARG A 221 2.23 17.77 13.21
C ARG A 221 2.83 16.49 13.83
N CYS A 222 3.57 15.72 13.04
CA CYS A 222 4.23 14.51 13.51
C CYS A 222 5.14 14.80 14.70
N GLN A 223 4.92 14.08 15.80
CA GLN A 223 5.71 14.19 17.04
C GLN A 223 6.99 13.34 17.01
N PHE A 224 7.39 12.83 15.83
CA PHE A 224 8.58 11.98 15.64
C PHE A 224 8.70 10.79 16.62
N ARG A 225 7.55 10.16 16.91
CA ARG A 225 7.47 8.97 17.79
C ARG A 225 7.97 7.69 17.11
N ASN A 226 7.87 7.63 15.77
CA ASN A 226 8.05 6.42 14.95
C ASN A 226 7.30 5.18 15.47
N LYS A 227 6.07 5.38 15.95
CA LYS A 227 5.15 4.33 16.40
C LYS A 227 3.90 4.25 15.52
N CYS A 228 4.03 4.65 14.24
CA CYS A 228 2.89 4.87 13.35
C CYS A 228 1.94 3.67 13.29
N ARG A 229 2.51 2.45 13.22
CA ARG A 229 1.77 1.18 13.18
C ARG A 229 0.94 0.82 14.42
N LEU A 230 1.11 1.56 15.51
CA LEU A 230 0.36 1.38 16.76
C LEU A 230 -0.84 2.33 16.85
N GLY A 231 -1.10 3.11 15.80
CA GLY A 231 -2.02 4.25 15.82
C GLY A 231 -1.35 5.50 16.35
N CYS A 232 -1.71 6.67 15.81
CA CYS A 232 -1.20 7.96 16.26
C CYS A 232 -2.35 8.79 16.84
N PRO A 233 -2.43 8.96 18.18
CA PRO A 233 -3.46 9.79 18.82
C PRO A 233 -3.46 11.26 18.39
N PHE A 234 -2.38 11.72 17.76
CA PHE A 234 -2.18 13.10 17.32
C PHE A 234 -2.65 13.37 15.89
N GLY A 235 -3.06 12.33 15.15
CA GLY A 235 -3.35 12.43 13.72
C GLY A 235 -2.14 12.81 12.84
N GLY A 236 -0.92 12.64 13.36
CA GLY A 236 0.34 13.12 12.75
C GLY A 236 0.86 12.35 11.52
N TYR A 237 0.02 11.49 10.95
CA TYR A 237 0.21 10.87 9.64
C TYR A 237 -1.14 10.54 9.03
N PHE A 238 -1.20 10.25 7.72
CA PHE A 238 -2.44 9.83 7.08
C PHE A 238 -2.80 8.38 7.47
N SER A 239 -3.97 8.23 8.06
CA SER A 239 -4.70 6.98 8.13
C SER A 239 -6.17 7.28 7.87
N THR A 240 -6.96 6.28 7.49
CA THR A 240 -8.39 6.50 7.32
C THR A 240 -9.01 7.05 8.63
N GLN A 241 -8.56 6.52 9.78
CA GLN A 241 -8.99 6.92 11.13
C GLN A 241 -8.79 8.38 11.42
N ALA A 242 -7.61 8.92 11.08
CA ALA A 242 -7.21 10.25 11.47
C ALA A 242 -7.56 11.31 10.40
N SER A 243 -7.96 10.90 9.19
CA SER A 243 -8.07 11.79 8.05
C SER A 243 -9.42 11.68 7.35
N THR A 244 -9.60 10.69 6.47
CA THR A 244 -10.78 10.65 5.60
C THR A 244 -12.07 10.25 6.32
N LEU A 245 -11.99 9.35 7.31
CA LEU A 245 -13.18 8.91 8.05
C LEU A 245 -13.80 10.04 8.88
N PRO A 246 -13.05 10.81 9.68
CA PRO A 246 -13.60 12.00 10.36
C PRO A 246 -14.25 12.99 9.39
N ALA A 247 -13.61 13.26 8.24
CA ALA A 247 -14.17 14.16 7.23
C ALA A 247 -15.50 13.65 6.63
N ALA A 248 -15.64 12.33 6.44
CA ALA A 248 -16.89 11.72 5.99
C ALA A 248 -17.98 11.75 7.08
N VAL A 249 -17.62 11.46 8.33
CA VAL A 249 -18.55 11.48 9.48
C VAL A 249 -19.11 12.88 9.71
N ALA A 250 -18.27 13.93 9.62
CA ALA A 250 -18.67 15.32 9.82
C ALA A 250 -19.79 15.80 8.87
N THR A 251 -20.02 15.11 7.76
CA THR A 251 -21.12 15.44 6.83
C THR A 251 -22.51 15.03 7.34
N GLY A 252 -22.59 14.11 8.31
CA GLY A 252 -23.85 13.49 8.75
C GLY A 252 -24.48 12.55 7.70
N ASN A 253 -23.75 12.20 6.64
CA ASN A 253 -24.24 11.35 5.55
C ASN A 253 -23.63 9.94 5.54
N LEU A 254 -22.67 9.65 6.43
CA LEU A 254 -22.04 8.33 6.52
C LEU A 254 -22.74 7.43 7.54
N THR A 255 -23.02 6.19 7.14
CA THR A 255 -23.28 5.07 8.05
C THR A 255 -22.13 4.07 7.93
N LEU A 256 -21.41 3.83 9.03
CA LEU A 256 -20.34 2.83 9.11
C LEU A 256 -20.90 1.56 9.77
N ARG A 257 -20.71 0.40 9.12
CA ARG A 257 -21.10 -0.91 9.65
C ARG A 257 -19.88 -1.86 9.68
N PRO A 258 -19.17 -1.94 10.82
CA PRO A 258 -18.15 -2.97 11.06
C PRO A 258 -18.75 -4.38 11.06
N PHE A 259 -17.90 -5.41 11.08
CA PHE A 259 -18.29 -6.83 11.06
C PHE A 259 -19.22 -7.22 9.91
N SER A 260 -19.06 -6.58 8.74
CA SER A 260 -19.86 -6.78 7.53
C SER A 260 -19.01 -7.45 6.44
N ILE A 261 -19.12 -8.76 6.28
CA ILE A 261 -18.47 -9.47 5.17
C ILE A 261 -19.39 -9.36 3.96
N VAL A 262 -19.03 -8.54 2.98
CA VAL A 262 -19.74 -8.52 1.69
C VAL A 262 -19.48 -9.84 0.99
N LYS A 263 -20.56 -10.63 0.80
CA LYS A 263 -20.52 -11.94 0.14
C LYS A 263 -20.60 -11.79 -1.37
N GLU A 264 -21.54 -10.98 -1.84
CA GLU A 264 -21.76 -10.75 -3.28
C GLU A 264 -22.41 -9.39 -3.55
N ILE A 265 -22.21 -8.90 -4.77
CA ILE A 265 -22.98 -7.81 -5.38
C ILE A 265 -24.23 -8.41 -6.01
N LEU A 266 -25.38 -7.84 -5.63
CA LEU A 266 -26.68 -8.21 -6.18
C LEU A 266 -26.85 -7.54 -7.55
N TYR A 267 -27.07 -8.32 -8.60
CA TYR A 267 -27.21 -7.84 -9.97
C TYR A 267 -28.65 -7.97 -10.49
N ASP A 268 -29.16 -6.90 -11.10
CA ASP A 268 -30.46 -6.86 -11.77
C ASP A 268 -30.27 -7.16 -13.27
N LYS A 269 -30.73 -8.34 -13.71
CA LYS A 269 -30.56 -8.81 -15.10
C LYS A 269 -31.37 -7.98 -16.10
N ASP A 270 -32.51 -7.46 -15.69
CA ASP A 270 -33.41 -6.70 -16.57
C ASP A 270 -32.86 -5.29 -16.78
N LYS A 271 -32.40 -4.65 -15.70
CA LYS A 271 -31.78 -3.32 -15.76
C LYS A 271 -30.31 -3.33 -16.13
N LYS A 272 -29.68 -4.52 -16.17
CA LYS A 272 -28.25 -4.74 -16.44
C LYS A 272 -27.35 -3.89 -15.56
N LYS A 273 -27.65 -3.85 -14.26
CA LYS A 273 -26.88 -3.07 -13.29
C LYS A 273 -26.90 -3.69 -11.90
N ALA A 274 -25.91 -3.35 -11.08
CA ALA A 274 -25.95 -3.74 -9.68
C ALA A 274 -27.09 -3.00 -8.96
N ARG A 275 -27.74 -3.66 -8.00
CA ARG A 275 -28.82 -3.09 -7.18
C ARG A 275 -28.45 -2.96 -5.71
N GLY A 276 -27.35 -3.56 -5.28
CA GLY A 276 -26.99 -3.64 -3.88
C GLY A 276 -25.92 -4.68 -3.59
N VAL A 277 -25.75 -5.01 -2.31
CA VAL A 277 -24.87 -6.08 -1.84
C VAL A 277 -25.60 -6.94 -0.82
N GLU A 278 -25.21 -8.20 -0.76
CA GLU A 278 -25.53 -9.09 0.36
C GLU A 278 -24.30 -9.21 1.27
N ILE A 279 -24.54 -9.11 2.58
CA ILE A 279 -23.51 -9.30 3.59
C ILE A 279 -23.81 -10.48 4.49
N ILE A 280 -22.75 -11.06 5.05
CA ILE A 280 -22.78 -11.89 6.25
C ILE A 280 -22.25 -11.04 7.40
N ASP A 281 -23.02 -10.97 8.48
CA ASP A 281 -22.56 -10.38 9.73
C ASP A 281 -21.56 -11.32 10.41
N ALA A 282 -20.34 -10.83 10.61
CA ALA A 282 -19.21 -11.67 11.01
C ALA A 282 -19.35 -12.25 12.43
N GLU A 283 -20.18 -11.64 13.28
CA GLU A 283 -20.42 -12.08 14.66
C GLU A 283 -21.64 -13.01 14.77
N THR A 284 -22.70 -12.72 14.01
CA THR A 284 -23.99 -13.43 14.15
C THR A 284 -24.27 -14.47 13.06
N ASN A 285 -23.50 -14.49 11.97
CA ASN A 285 -23.77 -15.28 10.75
C ASN A 285 -25.11 -14.95 10.07
N LEU A 286 -25.78 -13.87 10.46
CA LEU A 286 -27.00 -13.42 9.81
C LEU A 286 -26.68 -12.72 8.49
N THR A 287 -27.57 -12.90 7.52
CA THR A 287 -27.43 -12.31 6.18
C THR A 287 -28.33 -11.09 6.05
N TYR A 288 -27.82 -10.03 5.41
CA TYR A 288 -28.56 -8.79 5.17
C TYR A 288 -28.34 -8.29 3.75
N GLU A 289 -29.40 -7.81 3.12
CA GLU A 289 -29.32 -7.08 1.85
C GLU A 289 -29.39 -5.57 2.08
N TYR A 290 -28.52 -4.84 1.40
CA TYR A 290 -28.53 -3.38 1.29
C TYR A 290 -28.56 -2.99 -0.17
N THR A 291 -29.38 -1.99 -0.51
CA THR A 291 -29.52 -1.51 -1.91
C THR A 291 -28.84 -0.16 -2.10
N ALA A 292 -28.32 0.08 -3.31
CA ALA A 292 -27.77 1.37 -3.68
C ALA A 292 -27.69 1.59 -5.19
N ASP A 293 -27.61 2.86 -5.58
CA ASP A 293 -27.42 3.26 -6.98
C ASP A 293 -25.98 3.05 -7.43
N ILE A 294 -25.01 3.27 -6.54
CA ILE A 294 -23.58 3.17 -6.83
C ILE A 294 -22.89 2.24 -5.82
N ILE A 295 -21.96 1.40 -6.30
CA ILE A 295 -21.14 0.54 -5.43
C ILE A 295 -19.66 0.79 -5.72
N PHE A 296 -18.88 1.05 -4.67
CA PHE A 296 -17.42 1.13 -4.72
C PHE A 296 -16.80 -0.08 -4.01
N LEU A 297 -16.03 -0.90 -4.74
CA LEU A 297 -15.21 -1.96 -4.19
C LEU A 297 -13.82 -1.43 -3.82
N ASN A 298 -13.55 -1.44 -2.52
CA ASN A 298 -12.33 -0.97 -1.87
C ASN A 298 -11.86 -1.94 -0.77
N ALA A 299 -12.13 -3.23 -0.96
CA ALA A 299 -11.90 -4.30 0.02
C ALA A 299 -10.42 -4.71 0.14
N SER A 300 -9.52 -4.04 -0.58
CA SER A 300 -8.16 -4.45 -0.96
C SER A 300 -8.17 -5.35 -2.19
N THR A 301 -7.12 -5.25 -3.00
CA THR A 301 -6.98 -5.87 -4.33
C THR A 301 -7.61 -7.26 -4.46
N LEU A 302 -7.10 -8.22 -3.69
CA LEU A 302 -7.54 -9.62 -3.80
C LEU A 302 -8.97 -9.83 -3.27
N ASN A 303 -9.40 -9.10 -2.25
CA ASN A 303 -10.76 -9.20 -1.72
C ASN A 303 -11.80 -8.52 -2.61
N SER A 304 -11.47 -7.41 -3.26
CA SER A 304 -12.36 -6.77 -4.23
C SER A 304 -12.59 -7.70 -5.43
N THR A 305 -11.53 -8.36 -5.90
CA THR A 305 -11.64 -9.42 -6.90
C THR A 305 -12.44 -10.62 -6.40
N TRP A 306 -12.24 -11.05 -5.15
CA TRP A 306 -13.02 -12.12 -4.56
C TRP A 306 -14.53 -11.82 -4.55
N VAL A 307 -14.93 -10.59 -4.20
CA VAL A 307 -16.34 -10.16 -4.24
C VAL A 307 -16.87 -10.23 -5.67
N LEU A 308 -16.12 -9.72 -6.66
CA LEU A 308 -16.50 -9.81 -8.07
C LEU A 308 -16.70 -11.26 -8.54
N MET A 309 -15.77 -12.16 -8.19
CA MET A 309 -15.86 -13.59 -8.55
C MET A 309 -17.07 -14.30 -7.95
N ASN A 310 -17.55 -13.87 -6.78
CA ASN A 310 -18.74 -14.44 -6.14
C ASN A 310 -20.05 -13.79 -6.59
N SER A 311 -20.00 -12.72 -7.39
CA SER A 311 -21.17 -11.93 -7.77
C SER A 311 -21.72 -12.33 -9.14
N ALA A 312 -23.04 -12.37 -9.31
CA ALA A 312 -23.70 -12.62 -10.61
C ALA A 312 -23.20 -13.88 -11.35
N THR A 313 -22.89 -14.94 -10.60
CA THR A 313 -22.35 -16.21 -11.13
C THR A 313 -23.35 -16.98 -12.00
N ASP A 314 -24.63 -16.65 -11.89
CA ASP A 314 -25.72 -17.13 -12.73
C ASP A 314 -25.86 -16.38 -14.07
N VAL A 315 -25.06 -15.32 -14.27
CA VAL A 315 -24.92 -14.59 -15.54
C VAL A 315 -23.55 -14.87 -16.17
N TRP A 316 -22.49 -14.83 -15.35
CA TRP A 316 -21.12 -15.09 -15.78
C TRP A 316 -20.48 -16.16 -14.90
N GLU A 317 -19.98 -17.25 -15.49
CA GLU A 317 -19.37 -18.36 -14.74
C GLU A 317 -18.23 -17.91 -13.81
N GLY A 318 -17.40 -16.96 -14.26
CA GLY A 318 -16.31 -16.37 -13.47
C GLY A 318 -16.71 -15.21 -12.55
N GLY A 319 -18.00 -14.87 -12.48
CA GLY A 319 -18.55 -13.75 -11.71
C GLY A 319 -18.57 -12.40 -12.46
N LEU A 320 -19.06 -11.36 -11.79
CA LEU A 320 -19.23 -10.01 -12.34
C LEU A 320 -17.90 -9.41 -12.77
N GLY A 321 -17.77 -8.99 -14.03
CA GLY A 321 -16.51 -8.46 -14.58
C GLY A 321 -15.62 -9.51 -15.24
N SER A 322 -16.04 -10.78 -15.28
CA SER A 322 -15.28 -11.87 -15.90
C SER A 322 -15.49 -12.01 -17.41
N SER A 323 -16.30 -11.17 -18.06
CA SER A 323 -16.60 -11.28 -19.49
C SER A 323 -15.37 -11.18 -20.42
N SER A 324 -14.32 -10.48 -19.96
CA SER A 324 -13.03 -10.38 -20.66
C SER A 324 -12.13 -11.62 -20.49
N GLY A 325 -12.40 -12.45 -19.49
CA GLY A 325 -11.48 -13.50 -19.01
C GLY A 325 -10.32 -12.98 -18.15
N GLU A 326 -10.27 -11.68 -17.81
CA GLU A 326 -9.13 -11.08 -17.11
C GLU A 326 -9.31 -10.92 -15.59
N LEU A 327 -10.52 -11.20 -15.07
CA LEU A 327 -10.78 -11.12 -13.64
C LEU A 327 -9.96 -12.17 -12.88
N GLY A 328 -9.13 -11.71 -11.94
CA GLY A 328 -8.21 -12.55 -11.17
C GLY A 328 -6.84 -12.73 -11.80
N HIS A 329 -6.62 -12.29 -13.04
CA HIS A 329 -5.34 -12.41 -13.73
C HIS A 329 -4.44 -11.18 -13.51
N ASN A 330 -3.20 -11.25 -13.99
CA ASN A 330 -2.26 -10.13 -14.00
C ASN A 330 -1.83 -9.65 -12.61
N VAL A 331 -1.78 -10.56 -11.64
CA VAL A 331 -1.36 -10.21 -10.28
C VAL A 331 0.06 -9.65 -10.32
N MET A 332 0.20 -8.42 -9.82
CA MET A 332 1.46 -7.72 -9.63
C MET A 332 1.69 -7.44 -8.14
N ASP A 333 2.94 -7.15 -7.80
CA ASP A 333 3.42 -6.70 -6.50
C ASP A 333 4.76 -5.98 -6.74
N HIS A 334 5.34 -5.38 -5.71
CA HIS A 334 6.72 -4.91 -5.75
C HIS A 334 7.66 -5.94 -5.14
N HIS A 335 8.64 -6.39 -5.92
CA HIS A 335 9.71 -7.22 -5.37
C HIS A 335 10.77 -6.34 -4.70
N PHE A 336 11.21 -6.73 -3.51
CA PHE A 336 12.15 -5.95 -2.69
C PHE A 336 13.19 -6.86 -2.01
N ARG A 337 13.91 -6.31 -1.01
CA ARG A 337 14.98 -6.95 -0.22
C ARG A 337 16.28 -7.17 -0.98
N MET A 338 16.54 -6.34 -1.98
CA MET A 338 17.80 -6.30 -2.73
C MET A 338 18.45 -4.93 -2.53
N GLY A 339 19.73 -4.88 -2.17
CA GLY A 339 20.41 -3.59 -1.98
C GLY A 339 21.79 -3.75 -1.36
N ALA A 340 22.19 -2.80 -0.51
CA ALA A 340 23.47 -2.83 0.18
C ALA A 340 23.42 -2.11 1.53
N THR A 341 24.36 -2.45 2.40
CA THR A 341 24.67 -1.70 3.63
C THR A 341 26.15 -1.37 3.68
N GLY A 342 26.54 -0.40 4.49
CA GLY A 342 27.95 -0.08 4.71
C GLY A 342 28.16 0.87 5.88
N GLN A 343 29.43 1.14 6.17
CA GLN A 343 29.88 2.02 7.25
C GLN A 343 30.26 3.39 6.69
N VAL A 344 29.84 4.43 7.40
CA VAL A 344 30.22 5.80 7.08
C VAL A 344 31.29 6.23 8.08
N GLU A 345 32.47 6.57 7.59
CA GLU A 345 33.55 7.13 8.40
C GLU A 345 33.27 8.61 8.68
N GLY A 346 33.51 9.04 9.93
CA GLY A 346 33.28 10.41 10.34
C GLY A 346 31.90 10.63 10.97
N PHE A 347 31.66 11.87 11.38
CA PHE A 347 30.43 12.34 12.01
C PHE A 347 30.12 11.71 13.39
N GLU A 348 31.12 11.17 14.08
CA GLU A 348 30.99 10.60 15.43
C GLU A 348 30.67 11.67 16.49
N ASP A 349 30.90 12.95 16.21
CA ASP A 349 30.46 14.06 17.05
C ASP A 349 28.98 14.43 16.84
N PHE A 350 28.33 13.85 15.83
CA PHE A 350 26.95 14.14 15.48
C PHE A 350 26.00 12.99 15.87
N TYR A 351 24.79 13.38 16.25
CA TYR A 351 23.67 12.48 16.49
C TYR A 351 22.37 13.19 16.10
N PHE A 352 21.36 12.43 15.70
CA PHE A 352 20.03 12.97 15.35
C PHE A 352 19.08 12.88 16.54
N LYS A 353 18.19 13.87 16.70
CA LYS A 353 17.17 13.87 17.75
C LYS A 353 15.88 13.18 17.29
N GLY A 354 15.26 12.44 18.19
CA GLY A 354 13.94 11.82 17.97
C GLY A 354 14.00 10.55 17.11
N ARG A 355 12.82 9.97 16.86
CA ARG A 355 12.66 8.79 16.01
C ARG A 355 12.01 9.25 14.70
N ARG A 356 12.82 9.78 13.78
CA ARG A 356 12.31 10.21 12.47
C ARG A 356 11.62 9.03 11.75
N PRO A 357 10.40 9.20 11.21
CA PRO A 357 9.66 8.13 10.54
C PRO A 357 10.01 7.98 9.05
N ALA A 358 10.91 8.82 8.53
CA ALA A 358 11.29 8.90 7.12
C ALA A 358 12.81 8.86 6.94
N GLY A 359 13.23 8.21 5.86
CA GLY A 359 14.61 8.06 5.41
C GLY A 359 14.90 8.93 4.19
N PHE A 360 15.72 8.40 3.30
CA PHE A 360 15.92 8.92 1.96
C PHE A 360 15.28 8.02 0.90
N TYR A 361 15.10 8.60 -0.29
CA TYR A 361 14.73 7.88 -1.50
C TYR A 361 15.77 8.14 -2.61
N ILE A 362 16.05 7.13 -3.42
CA ILE A 362 16.80 7.26 -4.67
C ILE A 362 15.84 6.92 -5.80
N PRO A 363 15.43 7.91 -6.63
CA PRO A 363 14.53 7.68 -7.75
C PRO A 363 15.14 6.76 -8.81
N ARG A 364 14.28 6.15 -9.62
CA ARG A 364 14.68 5.27 -10.73
C ARG A 364 15.62 6.00 -11.71
N PHE A 365 16.72 5.33 -12.05
CA PHE A 365 17.71 5.78 -13.04
C PHE A 365 18.04 4.70 -14.09
N ARG A 366 17.37 3.55 -14.03
CA ARG A 366 17.52 2.42 -14.96
C ARG A 366 16.34 2.31 -15.91
N ASN A 367 16.60 1.90 -17.14
CA ASN A 367 15.63 1.85 -18.24
C ASN A 367 14.91 3.18 -18.46
N THR A 368 15.67 4.28 -18.36
CA THR A 368 15.22 5.66 -18.59
C THR A 368 16.08 6.30 -19.66
N GLY A 369 15.47 7.12 -20.53
CA GLY A 369 16.18 7.68 -21.69
C GLY A 369 16.71 6.57 -22.60
N ASP A 370 18.03 6.59 -22.86
CA ASP A 370 18.73 5.62 -23.69
C ASP A 370 19.32 4.42 -22.91
N ASP A 371 19.18 4.38 -21.58
CA ASP A 371 19.61 3.22 -20.78
C ASP A 371 18.74 2.01 -21.15
N LYS A 372 19.38 0.91 -21.55
CA LYS A 372 18.73 -0.36 -21.88
C LYS A 372 19.35 -1.48 -21.07
N ARG A 373 18.50 -2.30 -20.46
CA ARG A 373 18.89 -3.43 -19.63
C ARG A 373 18.42 -4.75 -20.27
N LYS A 374 18.89 -5.86 -19.70
CA LYS A 374 18.41 -7.21 -20.02
C LYS A 374 16.99 -7.49 -19.52
N TYR A 375 16.45 -6.60 -18.69
CA TYR A 375 15.11 -6.63 -18.14
C TYR A 375 14.38 -5.32 -18.49
N LEU A 376 13.05 -5.33 -18.41
CA LEU A 376 12.17 -4.17 -18.59
C LEU A 376 11.87 -3.50 -17.25
N ARG A 377 11.41 -2.25 -17.28
CA ARG A 377 11.08 -1.44 -16.10
C ARG A 377 12.29 -1.10 -15.24
N GLY A 378 12.08 -0.57 -14.05
CA GLY A 378 13.19 -0.19 -13.19
C GLY A 378 12.86 -0.28 -11.72
N PHE A 379 13.75 0.28 -10.93
CA PHE A 379 13.66 0.27 -9.48
C PHE A 379 14.15 1.59 -8.90
N GLY A 380 13.65 1.92 -7.71
CA GLY A 380 14.22 2.95 -6.86
C GLY A 380 14.59 2.36 -5.50
N TYR A 381 15.34 3.12 -4.70
CA TYR A 381 15.79 2.67 -3.38
C TYR A 381 15.20 3.49 -2.26
N GLN A 382 14.79 2.80 -1.20
CA GLN A 382 14.49 3.41 0.10
C GLN A 382 15.58 3.03 1.08
N GLY A 383 16.01 4.00 1.89
CA GLY A 383 17.11 3.75 2.81
C GLY A 383 17.18 4.75 3.95
N SER A 384 18.12 4.51 4.85
CA SER A 384 18.41 5.45 5.93
C SER A 384 19.84 5.27 6.43
N ALA A 385 20.39 6.33 7.01
CA ALA A 385 21.59 6.25 7.84
C ALA A 385 21.24 6.31 9.33
N SER A 386 21.95 5.53 10.14
CA SER A 386 21.79 5.55 11.59
C SER A 386 23.07 5.14 12.31
N ARG A 387 23.14 5.49 13.59
CA ARG A 387 24.21 5.08 14.50
C ARG A 387 23.90 3.72 15.09
N SER A 388 24.90 2.84 15.15
CA SER A 388 24.79 1.54 15.82
C SER A 388 24.38 1.73 17.28
N ARG A 389 23.44 0.90 17.74
CA ARG A 389 22.82 1.02 19.07
C ARG A 389 23.53 0.14 20.10
N TRP A 390 22.92 0.00 21.28
CA TRP A 390 23.38 -0.87 22.36
C TRP A 390 23.33 -2.37 22.00
N GLU A 391 22.63 -2.76 20.93
CA GLU A 391 22.52 -4.14 20.45
C GLU A 391 23.73 -4.59 19.61
N ARG A 392 24.76 -3.74 19.50
CA ARG A 392 25.97 -4.06 18.72
C ARG A 392 26.84 -5.06 19.47
N GLU A 393 27.36 -6.03 18.74
CA GLU A 393 28.47 -6.84 19.23
C GLU A 393 29.75 -5.98 19.22
N ILE A 394 30.48 -5.99 20.33
CA ILE A 394 31.80 -5.39 20.44
C ILE A 394 32.77 -6.54 20.57
N ALA A 395 33.49 -6.88 19.49
CA ALA A 395 34.26 -8.12 19.39
C ALA A 395 35.28 -8.28 20.52
N GLU A 396 35.82 -7.16 21.01
CA GLU A 396 36.80 -7.08 22.10
C GLU A 396 36.16 -7.16 23.50
N LEU A 397 34.85 -6.92 23.62
CA LEU A 397 34.12 -6.79 24.88
C LEU A 397 32.87 -7.69 24.86
N ASN A 398 32.95 -8.86 25.49
CA ASN A 398 31.83 -9.82 25.49
C ASN A 398 30.89 -9.64 26.69
N ILE A 399 31.43 -9.38 27.89
CA ILE A 399 30.71 -9.12 29.15
C ILE A 399 31.58 -8.26 30.07
N GLY A 400 30.98 -7.47 30.97
CA GLY A 400 31.73 -6.72 32.00
C GLY A 400 31.39 -5.22 32.05
N ALA A 401 32.10 -4.48 32.90
CA ALA A 401 31.90 -3.04 33.07
C ALA A 401 32.22 -2.27 31.78
N ASP A 402 33.35 -2.56 31.14
CA ASP A 402 33.77 -1.90 29.90
C ASP A 402 32.78 -2.13 28.75
N TYR A 403 32.21 -3.34 28.67
CA TYR A 403 31.14 -3.63 27.71
C TYR A 403 29.91 -2.75 27.97
N LYS A 404 29.44 -2.69 29.22
CA LYS A 404 28.29 -1.87 29.59
C LYS A 404 28.54 -0.38 29.32
N GLU A 405 29.73 0.11 29.68
CA GLU A 405 30.13 1.50 29.45
C GLU A 405 30.13 1.82 27.96
N ALA A 406 30.76 0.98 27.14
CA ALA A 406 30.74 1.17 25.70
C ALA A 406 29.32 1.22 25.15
N LEU A 407 28.40 0.35 25.61
CA LEU A 407 27.00 0.36 25.17
C LEU A 407 26.21 1.62 25.58
N THR A 408 26.73 2.46 26.48
CA THR A 408 26.13 3.77 26.79
C THR A 408 26.37 4.81 25.69
N GLU A 409 27.40 4.61 24.86
CA GLU A 409 27.73 5.47 23.74
C GLU A 409 27.16 4.94 22.41
N PRO A 410 26.73 5.83 21.48
CA PRO A 410 26.39 5.42 20.13
C PRO A 410 27.61 4.87 19.37
N GLY A 411 27.45 3.75 18.68
CA GLY A 411 28.51 3.20 17.82
C GLY A 411 28.71 4.01 16.53
N GLY A 412 29.49 3.49 15.58
CA GLY A 412 29.73 4.15 14.29
C GLY A 412 28.48 4.33 13.43
N TRP A 413 28.59 5.15 12.39
CA TRP A 413 27.51 5.36 11.43
C TRP A 413 27.44 4.22 10.42
N THR A 414 26.21 3.82 10.12
CA THR A 414 25.90 2.89 9.03
C THR A 414 24.85 3.50 8.12
N ILE A 415 24.89 3.12 6.85
CA ILE A 415 23.88 3.47 5.86
C ILE A 415 23.45 2.20 5.13
N GLY A 416 22.16 2.10 4.84
CA GLY A 416 21.61 0.98 4.09
C GLY A 416 20.48 1.41 3.18
N MET A 417 20.30 0.67 2.10
CA MET A 417 19.20 0.85 1.17
C MET A 417 18.66 -0.49 0.67
N THR A 418 17.37 -0.52 0.37
CA THR A 418 16.69 -1.62 -0.33
C THR A 418 15.95 -1.09 -1.54
N ALA A 419 15.99 -1.83 -2.63
CA ALA A 419 15.27 -1.54 -3.85
C ALA A 419 13.83 -2.02 -3.79
N PHE A 420 12.96 -1.34 -4.53
CA PHE A 420 11.63 -1.80 -4.92
C PHE A 420 11.57 -1.82 -6.45
N GLY A 421 11.27 -2.98 -7.01
CA GLY A 421 11.16 -3.19 -8.46
C GLY A 421 9.78 -3.64 -8.87
N GLU A 422 9.45 -3.32 -10.11
CA GLU A 422 8.17 -3.65 -10.73
C GLU A 422 8.10 -5.13 -11.08
N MET A 423 7.02 -5.82 -10.69
CA MET A 423 6.66 -7.12 -11.27
C MET A 423 5.72 -6.92 -12.44
N LEU A 424 6.03 -7.51 -13.60
CA LEU A 424 5.21 -7.32 -14.80
C LEU A 424 3.81 -7.97 -14.68
N PRO A 425 2.78 -7.41 -15.36
CA PRO A 425 1.41 -7.93 -15.37
C PRO A 425 1.30 -9.20 -16.23
N TYR A 426 1.83 -10.32 -15.75
CA TYR A 426 1.73 -11.58 -16.45
C TYR A 426 0.33 -12.18 -16.34
N HIS A 427 -0.29 -12.51 -17.46
CA HIS A 427 -1.64 -13.10 -17.48
C HIS A 427 -1.74 -14.42 -16.68
N ASP A 428 -0.68 -15.23 -16.64
CA ASP A 428 -0.65 -16.49 -15.88
C ASP A 428 -0.44 -16.30 -14.37
N ASN A 429 0.02 -15.14 -13.92
CA ASN A 429 -0.03 -14.75 -12.50
C ASN A 429 -1.49 -14.46 -12.16
N ARG A 430 -2.13 -15.39 -11.46
CA ARG A 430 -3.58 -15.33 -11.22
C ARG A 430 -3.98 -15.78 -9.82
N VAL A 431 -5.16 -15.33 -9.41
CA VAL A 431 -5.93 -15.86 -8.29
C VAL A 431 -7.26 -16.38 -8.80
N LYS A 432 -7.81 -17.39 -8.12
CA LYS A 432 -9.14 -17.95 -8.41
C LYS A 432 -9.83 -18.39 -7.13
N LEU A 433 -11.14 -18.61 -7.16
CA LEU A 433 -11.84 -19.25 -6.05
C LEU A 433 -11.47 -20.74 -5.98
N ASP A 434 -11.18 -21.20 -4.75
CA ASP A 434 -11.16 -22.60 -4.37
C ASP A 434 -12.48 -22.89 -3.64
N HIS A 435 -13.33 -23.72 -4.25
CA HIS A 435 -14.64 -24.06 -3.71
C HIS A 435 -14.59 -25.27 -2.75
N ASP A 436 -13.49 -26.03 -2.75
CA ASP A 436 -13.28 -27.17 -1.87
C ASP A 436 -12.84 -26.71 -0.47
N LYS A 437 -12.14 -25.58 -0.39
CA LYS A 437 -11.76 -24.95 0.87
C LYS A 437 -12.62 -23.73 1.18
N LYS A 438 -13.09 -23.68 2.41
CA LYS A 438 -13.95 -22.61 2.91
C LYS A 438 -13.37 -21.99 4.17
N ASP A 439 -13.67 -20.71 4.38
CA ASP A 439 -13.40 -20.05 5.65
C ASP A 439 -14.45 -20.42 6.71
N LYS A 440 -14.33 -19.85 7.92
CA LYS A 440 -15.24 -20.17 9.03
C LYS A 440 -16.69 -19.70 8.82
N TRP A 441 -16.95 -18.84 7.83
CA TRP A 441 -18.30 -18.40 7.43
C TRP A 441 -18.85 -19.22 6.26
N GLY A 442 -18.14 -20.25 5.81
CA GLY A 442 -18.56 -21.12 4.71
C GLY A 442 -18.33 -20.54 3.32
N LEU A 443 -17.56 -19.45 3.21
CA LEU A 443 -17.24 -18.79 1.95
C LEU A 443 -16.02 -19.44 1.29
N PRO A 444 -15.99 -19.59 -0.06
CA PRO A 444 -14.83 -20.11 -0.75
C PRO A 444 -13.62 -19.21 -0.55
N VAL A 445 -12.41 -19.75 -0.56
CA VAL A 445 -11.17 -18.97 -0.38
C VAL A 445 -10.45 -18.73 -1.70
N LEU A 446 -9.48 -17.82 -1.72
CA LEU A 446 -8.63 -17.65 -2.90
C LEU A 446 -7.52 -18.70 -2.96
N SER A 447 -7.26 -19.23 -4.16
CA SER A 447 -6.05 -19.95 -4.52
C SER A 447 -5.09 -19.03 -5.27
N MET A 448 -3.84 -18.98 -4.80
CA MET A 448 -2.79 -18.08 -5.28
C MET A 448 -1.81 -18.82 -6.19
N ASN A 449 -1.70 -18.37 -7.45
CA ASN A 449 -0.72 -18.87 -8.42
C ASN A 449 0.03 -17.68 -9.03
N VAL A 450 1.03 -17.20 -8.31
CA VAL A 450 1.79 -16.00 -8.65
C VAL A 450 3.26 -16.27 -8.43
N GLU A 451 4.10 -15.83 -9.35
CA GLU A 451 5.56 -15.91 -9.22
C GLU A 451 6.27 -14.74 -9.89
N MET A 452 7.52 -14.52 -9.49
CA MET A 452 8.46 -13.71 -10.26
C MET A 452 8.96 -14.51 -11.45
N LYS A 453 9.27 -13.84 -12.57
CA LYS A 453 9.87 -14.45 -13.75
C LYS A 453 11.27 -13.92 -13.99
N GLN A 454 11.87 -14.36 -15.09
CA GLN A 454 13.24 -14.02 -15.44
C GLN A 454 13.52 -12.51 -15.48
N ASN A 455 12.53 -11.70 -15.90
CA ASN A 455 12.62 -10.24 -15.89
C ASN A 455 12.95 -9.69 -14.49
N GLU A 456 12.17 -10.08 -13.48
CA GLU A 456 12.36 -9.62 -12.10
C GLU A 456 13.64 -10.21 -11.51
N LEU A 457 13.97 -11.47 -11.80
CA LEU A 457 15.21 -12.09 -11.33
C LEU A 457 16.46 -11.37 -11.86
N ASP A 458 16.43 -10.97 -13.13
CA ASP A 458 17.50 -10.19 -13.75
C ASP A 458 17.60 -8.77 -13.17
N MET A 459 16.45 -8.15 -12.89
CA MET A 459 16.39 -6.84 -12.22
C MET A 459 16.95 -6.91 -10.80
N ARG A 460 16.65 -7.98 -10.05
CA ARG A 460 17.12 -8.18 -8.67
C ARG A 460 18.63 -8.23 -8.55
N GLU A 461 19.34 -8.83 -9.51
CA GLU A 461 20.80 -8.80 -9.49
C GLU A 461 21.34 -7.38 -9.75
N ASP A 462 20.75 -6.63 -10.68
CA ASP A 462 21.19 -5.25 -10.96
C ASP A 462 20.92 -4.33 -9.76
N MET A 463 19.80 -4.52 -9.05
CA MET A 463 19.50 -3.79 -7.80
C MET A 463 20.61 -3.90 -6.75
N VAL A 464 21.25 -5.05 -6.62
CA VAL A 464 22.34 -5.24 -5.65
C VAL A 464 23.61 -4.61 -6.16
N ASN A 465 23.95 -4.88 -7.41
CA ASN A 465 25.18 -4.37 -8.03
C ASN A 465 25.19 -2.84 -8.03
N ASP A 466 24.07 -2.20 -8.36
CA ASP A 466 23.94 -0.75 -8.38
C ASP A 466 24.00 -0.14 -6.98
N ALA A 467 23.43 -0.80 -5.96
CA ALA A 467 23.53 -0.32 -4.59
C ALA A 467 24.98 -0.35 -4.09
N VAL A 468 25.72 -1.41 -4.42
CA VAL A 468 27.15 -1.54 -4.12
C VAL A 468 27.96 -0.48 -4.86
N GLU A 469 27.76 -0.36 -6.19
CA GLU A 469 28.42 0.64 -7.03
C GLU A 469 28.22 2.06 -6.47
N MET A 470 26.98 2.43 -6.12
CA MET A 470 26.68 3.75 -5.57
C MET A 470 27.39 4.00 -4.25
N PHE A 471 27.40 3.02 -3.33
CA PHE A 471 28.05 3.16 -2.04
C PHE A 471 29.57 3.21 -2.14
N GLU A 472 30.19 2.37 -2.98
CA GLU A 472 31.63 2.41 -3.23
C GLU A 472 32.05 3.71 -3.90
N ALA A 473 31.31 4.18 -4.91
CA ALA A 473 31.60 5.41 -5.65
C ALA A 473 31.57 6.67 -4.77
N VAL A 474 30.75 6.67 -3.71
CA VAL A 474 30.72 7.78 -2.75
C VAL A 474 31.65 7.57 -1.57
N GLY A 475 32.35 6.43 -1.46
CA GLY A 475 33.34 6.19 -0.41
C GLY A 475 32.78 5.63 0.90
N ILE A 476 31.61 4.98 0.87
CA ILE A 476 31.15 4.15 1.98
C ILE A 476 32.11 2.96 2.15
N LYS A 477 32.43 2.60 3.39
CA LYS A 477 33.34 1.50 3.71
C LYS A 477 32.59 0.22 4.02
N ASN A 478 33.29 -0.90 3.90
CA ASN A 478 32.76 -2.22 4.28
C ASN A 478 31.38 -2.48 3.67
N VAL A 479 31.23 -2.12 2.38
CA VAL A 479 29.98 -2.27 1.65
C VAL A 479 29.65 -3.75 1.52
N LYS A 480 28.48 -4.13 2.03
CA LYS A 480 27.97 -5.50 2.00
C LYS A 480 26.71 -5.54 1.14
N PRO A 481 26.67 -6.39 0.10
CA PRO A 481 25.44 -6.59 -0.65
C PRO A 481 24.38 -7.24 0.26
N SER A 482 23.13 -6.83 0.08
CA SER A 482 21.97 -7.40 0.76
C SER A 482 21.11 -8.16 -0.24
N ARG A 483 20.95 -9.47 -0.01
CA ARG A 483 20.15 -10.38 -0.83
C ARG A 483 19.15 -11.12 0.05
N GLY A 484 17.94 -10.60 0.15
CA GLY A 484 16.84 -11.25 0.83
C GLY A 484 16.01 -12.12 -0.13
N SER A 485 15.40 -13.17 0.42
CA SER A 485 14.34 -13.89 -0.28
C SER A 485 13.09 -13.02 -0.39
N TYR A 486 12.29 -13.29 -1.43
CA TYR A 486 11.01 -12.64 -1.65
C TYR A 486 10.03 -13.65 -2.25
N ALA A 487 8.79 -13.62 -1.76
CA ALA A 487 7.63 -14.26 -2.36
C ALA A 487 6.59 -13.18 -2.68
N PRO A 488 5.80 -13.33 -3.74
CA PRO A 488 4.67 -12.42 -4.00
C PRO A 488 3.76 -12.26 -2.78
N GLY A 489 3.26 -11.04 -2.55
CA GLY A 489 2.47 -10.67 -1.39
C GLY A 489 3.29 -10.01 -0.27
N MET A 490 4.59 -10.32 -0.17
CA MET A 490 5.45 -9.70 0.84
C MET A 490 5.61 -8.18 0.65
N GLY A 491 5.41 -7.66 -0.57
CA GLY A 491 5.46 -6.23 -0.84
C GLY A 491 4.26 -5.47 -0.26
N ILE A 492 3.16 -6.18 0.08
CA ILE A 492 1.91 -5.59 0.57
C ILE A 492 1.36 -4.56 -0.45
N HIS A 493 1.71 -4.75 -1.72
CA HIS A 493 1.32 -3.91 -2.85
C HIS A 493 0.66 -4.76 -3.94
N GLU A 494 -0.22 -5.69 -3.57
CA GLU A 494 -0.92 -6.53 -4.54
C GLU A 494 -1.71 -5.64 -5.51
N MET A 495 -1.60 -5.89 -6.81
CA MET A 495 -2.20 -5.08 -7.87
C MET A 495 -2.70 -5.93 -9.04
N GLY A 496 -3.60 -5.41 -9.87
CA GLY A 496 -3.85 -5.88 -11.24
C GLY A 496 -5.01 -6.84 -11.49
N THR A 497 -5.59 -7.41 -10.43
CA THR A 497 -6.60 -8.48 -10.54
C THR A 497 -7.93 -8.09 -11.16
N ALA A 498 -8.18 -6.80 -11.39
CA ALA A 498 -9.29 -6.27 -12.16
C ALA A 498 -8.80 -5.08 -12.99
N ARG A 499 -7.76 -5.28 -13.82
CA ARG A 499 -7.08 -4.19 -14.53
C ARG A 499 -8.04 -3.28 -15.31
N MET A 500 -7.73 -1.98 -15.32
CA MET A 500 -8.29 -1.02 -16.25
C MET A 500 -7.74 -1.21 -17.67
N GLY A 501 -8.54 -0.86 -18.67
CA GLY A 501 -8.17 -0.89 -20.09
C GLY A 501 -9.17 -0.16 -20.98
N ARG A 502 -8.88 -0.13 -22.29
CA ARG A 502 -9.67 0.58 -23.31
C ARG A 502 -10.73 -0.29 -23.99
N ASP A 503 -10.64 -1.60 -23.86
CA ASP A 503 -11.51 -2.57 -24.55
C ASP A 503 -12.08 -3.57 -23.53
N PRO A 504 -13.42 -3.73 -23.44
CA PRO A 504 -14.07 -4.71 -22.56
C PRO A 504 -13.67 -6.17 -22.82
N LYS A 505 -13.05 -6.49 -23.95
CA LYS A 505 -12.52 -7.84 -24.24
C LYS A 505 -11.16 -8.11 -23.61
N THR A 506 -10.50 -7.09 -23.07
CA THR A 506 -9.11 -7.18 -22.58
C THR A 506 -8.94 -6.56 -21.20
N SER A 507 -9.99 -6.07 -20.58
CA SER A 507 -9.93 -5.49 -19.24
C SER A 507 -11.23 -5.71 -18.48
N VAL A 508 -11.15 -5.68 -17.16
CA VAL A 508 -12.34 -5.78 -16.28
C VAL A 508 -12.99 -4.41 -16.13
N LEU A 509 -12.16 -3.35 -16.10
CA LEU A 509 -12.60 -1.99 -15.88
C LEU A 509 -12.32 -1.09 -17.10
N ASN A 510 -13.15 -0.06 -17.24
CA ASN A 510 -12.91 1.03 -18.18
C ASN A 510 -12.01 2.13 -17.58
N GLY A 511 -11.75 3.20 -18.34
CA GLY A 511 -10.92 4.33 -17.90
C GLY A 511 -11.48 5.18 -16.76
N ASN A 512 -12.71 4.94 -16.31
CA ASN A 512 -13.35 5.61 -15.18
C ASN A 512 -13.50 4.68 -13.96
N ASN A 513 -12.74 3.58 -13.92
CA ASN A 513 -12.77 2.56 -12.87
C ASN A 513 -14.10 1.78 -12.78
N GLN A 514 -14.98 1.87 -13.79
CA GLN A 514 -16.25 1.13 -13.81
C GLN A 514 -16.03 -0.28 -14.34
N VAL A 515 -16.71 -1.26 -13.73
CA VAL A 515 -16.80 -2.61 -14.28
C VAL A 515 -17.59 -2.57 -15.59
N TRP A 516 -17.03 -3.10 -16.68
CA TRP A 516 -17.71 -3.08 -17.99
C TRP A 516 -19.09 -3.75 -17.95
N ASP A 517 -19.18 -4.84 -17.18
CA ASP A 517 -20.40 -5.65 -17.02
C ASP A 517 -21.46 -5.00 -16.12
N ALA A 518 -21.11 -3.97 -15.33
CA ALA A 518 -22.03 -3.20 -14.50
C ALA A 518 -21.45 -1.80 -14.22
N GLN A 519 -21.82 -0.82 -15.03
CA GLN A 519 -21.19 0.51 -15.01
C GLN A 519 -21.45 1.32 -13.73
N ASN A 520 -22.37 0.90 -12.86
CA ASN A 520 -22.57 1.51 -11.55
C ASN A 520 -21.72 0.87 -10.43
N VAL A 521 -20.85 -0.09 -10.77
CA VAL A 521 -19.86 -0.69 -9.87
C VAL A 521 -18.47 -0.16 -10.22
N PHE A 522 -17.80 0.42 -9.23
CA PHE A 522 -16.47 1.02 -9.34
C PHE A 522 -15.45 0.23 -8.53
N VAL A 523 -14.24 0.05 -9.06
CA VAL A 523 -13.12 -0.58 -8.33
C VAL A 523 -11.93 0.37 -8.33
N THR A 524 -11.53 0.84 -7.15
CA THR A 524 -10.50 1.89 -7.03
C THR A 524 -9.39 1.57 -6.02
N ASP A 525 -9.30 0.30 -5.58
CA ASP A 525 -8.10 -0.19 -4.90
C ASP A 525 -7.09 -0.79 -5.91
N GLY A 526 -6.05 -1.48 -5.42
CA GLY A 526 -4.99 -2.02 -6.28
C GLY A 526 -5.46 -2.99 -7.36
N ALA A 527 -6.67 -3.54 -7.29
CA ALA A 527 -7.20 -4.39 -8.36
C ALA A 527 -7.29 -3.64 -9.70
N CYS A 528 -7.56 -2.33 -9.69
CA CYS A 528 -7.77 -1.56 -10.92
C CYS A 528 -6.50 -1.29 -11.75
N MET A 529 -5.32 -1.55 -11.18
CA MET A 529 -4.04 -1.13 -11.75
C MET A 529 -3.67 -1.91 -13.01
N THR A 530 -3.14 -1.25 -14.04
CA THR A 530 -2.75 -1.92 -15.30
C THR A 530 -1.24 -2.26 -15.35
N SER A 531 -0.42 -1.50 -14.64
CA SER A 531 0.99 -1.76 -14.34
C SER A 531 1.24 -1.52 -12.85
N ALA A 532 2.50 -1.63 -12.36
CA ALA A 532 2.81 -1.48 -10.93
C ALA A 532 3.78 -0.33 -10.62
N SER A 533 4.51 0.19 -11.60
CA SER A 533 5.64 1.11 -11.39
C SER A 533 6.67 0.51 -10.39
N CYS A 534 7.59 1.33 -9.87
CA CYS A 534 8.56 0.93 -8.85
C CYS A 534 8.42 1.72 -7.54
N VAL A 535 7.31 2.43 -7.37
CA VAL A 535 7.04 3.28 -6.19
C VAL A 535 5.77 2.83 -5.48
N ASN A 536 5.69 3.09 -4.16
CA ASN A 536 4.54 2.72 -3.35
C ASN A 536 3.22 3.27 -3.97
N PRO A 537 2.21 2.41 -4.19
CA PRO A 537 1.07 2.76 -5.04
C PRO A 537 -0.06 3.50 -4.30
N SER A 538 0.02 3.63 -2.97
CA SER A 538 -1.08 4.15 -2.16
C SER A 538 -1.56 5.54 -2.58
N LEU A 539 -0.64 6.42 -2.99
CA LEU A 539 -1.01 7.76 -3.47
C LEU A 539 -1.91 7.67 -4.72
N THR A 540 -1.54 6.79 -5.66
CA THR A 540 -2.29 6.57 -6.89
C THR A 540 -3.67 6.02 -6.60
N TYR A 541 -3.82 5.14 -5.60
CA TYR A 541 -5.15 4.68 -5.16
C TYR A 541 -6.01 5.84 -4.67
N MET A 542 -5.46 6.74 -3.84
CA MET A 542 -6.19 7.92 -3.36
C MET A 542 -6.67 8.79 -4.53
N ALA A 543 -5.77 9.08 -5.49
CA ALA A 543 -6.07 9.92 -6.64
C ALA A 543 -7.12 9.29 -7.57
N LEU A 544 -6.99 7.99 -7.88
CA LEU A 544 -7.96 7.26 -8.71
C LEU A 544 -9.33 7.17 -8.03
N THR A 545 -9.37 6.94 -6.71
CA THR A 545 -10.63 6.95 -5.97
C THR A 545 -11.32 8.30 -6.02
N ALA A 546 -10.59 9.40 -5.76
CA ALA A 546 -11.18 10.73 -5.78
C ALA A 546 -11.74 11.09 -7.16
N ARG A 547 -10.97 10.79 -8.21
CA ARG A 547 -11.39 10.95 -9.62
C ARG A 547 -12.65 10.15 -9.93
N ALA A 548 -12.69 8.88 -9.57
CA ALA A 548 -13.82 7.99 -9.85
C ALA A 548 -15.07 8.40 -9.06
N ALA A 549 -14.94 8.84 -7.81
CA ALA A 549 -16.06 9.32 -7.00
C ALA A 549 -16.68 10.60 -7.58
N ASP A 550 -15.86 11.55 -8.06
CA ASP A 550 -16.35 12.74 -8.75
C ASP A 550 -17.11 12.40 -10.03
N PHE A 551 -16.52 11.52 -10.87
CA PHE A 551 -17.17 11.02 -12.06
C PHE A 551 -18.50 10.32 -11.75
N ALA A 552 -18.52 9.40 -10.78
CA ALA A 552 -19.72 8.64 -10.41
C ALA A 552 -20.87 9.56 -9.97
N VAL A 553 -20.59 10.58 -9.16
CA VAL A 553 -21.61 11.55 -8.74
C VAL A 553 -22.11 12.40 -9.91
N SER A 554 -21.21 12.83 -10.80
CA SER A 554 -21.58 13.55 -12.02
C SER A 554 -22.52 12.71 -12.89
N GLU A 555 -22.16 11.46 -13.17
CA GLU A 555 -22.95 10.58 -14.05
C GLU A 555 -24.28 10.15 -13.43
N ARG A 556 -24.33 9.92 -12.11
CA ARG A 556 -25.59 9.68 -11.40
C ARG A 556 -26.53 10.87 -11.52
N LYS A 557 -26.04 12.11 -11.36
CA LYS A 557 -26.87 13.32 -11.53
C LYS A 557 -27.41 13.48 -12.96
N LYS A 558 -26.71 12.93 -13.96
CA LYS A 558 -27.15 12.90 -15.36
C LYS A 558 -28.10 11.73 -15.67
N GLY A 559 -28.27 10.78 -14.75
CA GLY A 559 -29.09 9.58 -14.96
C GLY A 559 -28.40 8.49 -15.79
N ASN A 560 -27.07 8.50 -15.86
CA ASN A 560 -26.28 7.54 -16.64
C ASN A 560 -25.91 6.26 -15.85
N LEU A 561 -26.26 6.17 -14.55
CA LEU A 561 -25.98 5.05 -13.64
C LEU A 561 -27.27 4.45 -13.05
#